data_AF-A0A959NTD7-F1
#
_entry.id   AF-A0A959NTD7-F1
#
_cell.length_a   1.000
_cell.length_b   1.000
_cell.length_c   1.000
_cell.angle_alpha   90.00
_cell.angle_beta   90.00
_cell.angle_gamma   90.00
#
_symmetry.space_group_name_H-M   'P 1'
#
loop_
_entity.id
_entity.type
_entity.pdbx_description
1 polymer ?
#
loop_
_entity_poly.entity_id
_entity_poly.type
_entity_poly.pdbx_seq_one_letter_code
_entity_poly.pdbx_strand_id
1 'polypeptide(L)'
;FPASITGLPGHFVENVVLENIDIVYPGRGNKGLAIIPLNRLNDVPESENEYPEFHMFGELPAWAFYVRHVKGLTMKNIYVRAEAADYRPAFVFDDVNDLKLEKIQAVEDVQKSQIILHNVNKKMIDSYSKQTVTEIN
;
A
#
# COMPACT_ATOMS: atom_id res chain seq x y z
N PHE A 1 8.74 6.81 -5.41
CA PHE A 1 8.56 5.89 -4.27
C PHE A 1 7.14 6.05 -3.77
N PRO A 2 6.50 4.97 -3.30
CA PRO A 2 5.20 5.10 -2.65
C PRO A 2 5.33 5.90 -1.34
N ALA A 3 4.23 6.46 -0.87
CA ALA A 3 4.10 6.86 0.52
C ALA A 3 4.09 5.59 1.41
N SER A 4 4.81 5.63 2.52
CA SER A 4 4.92 4.49 3.43
C SER A 4 4.31 4.83 4.79
N ILE A 5 3.54 3.89 5.34
CA ILE A 5 3.03 3.93 6.72
C ILE A 5 3.44 2.61 7.35
N THR A 6 4.57 2.62 8.04
CA THR A 6 5.25 1.41 8.50
C THR A 6 5.50 1.49 9.99
N GLY A 7 4.96 0.52 10.73
CA GLY A 7 5.41 0.20 12.09
C GLY A 7 6.55 -0.80 12.07
N LEU A 8 6.91 -1.31 13.25
CA LEU A 8 7.83 -2.43 13.41
C LEU A 8 7.07 -3.65 13.95
N PRO A 9 7.62 -4.87 13.85
CA PRO A 9 7.06 -6.05 14.49
C PRO A 9 6.80 -5.80 15.98
N GLY A 10 5.56 -5.98 16.41
CA GLY A 10 5.14 -5.73 17.81
C GLY A 10 4.97 -4.25 18.19
N HIS A 11 5.31 -3.31 17.30
CA HIS A 11 5.20 -1.86 17.50
C HIS A 11 4.41 -1.22 16.36
N PHE A 12 3.10 -1.40 16.42
CA PHE A 12 2.18 -0.92 15.39
C PHE A 12 2.10 0.61 15.36
N VAL A 13 1.98 1.17 14.16
CA VAL A 13 1.40 2.52 14.00
C VAL A 13 -0.09 2.41 14.27
N GLU A 14 -0.62 3.24 15.18
CA GLU A 14 -2.00 3.09 15.65
C GLU A 14 -2.90 4.31 15.35
N ASN A 15 -4.17 4.04 15.04
CA ASN A 15 -5.27 5.01 14.99
C ASN A 15 -5.05 6.19 14.03
N VAL A 16 -4.56 5.88 12.82
CA VAL A 16 -4.29 6.87 11.78
C VAL A 16 -5.53 7.09 10.91
N VAL A 17 -5.84 8.35 10.62
CA VAL A 17 -6.86 8.75 9.65
C VAL A 17 -6.23 9.54 8.53
N LEU A 18 -6.45 9.10 7.30
CA LEU A 18 -6.13 9.82 6.08
C LEU A 18 -7.43 10.14 5.35
N GLU A 19 -7.66 11.43 5.07
CA GLU A 19 -8.90 11.89 4.45
C GLU A 19 -8.67 12.99 3.42
N ASN A 20 -9.41 12.94 2.30
CA ASN A 20 -9.42 13.95 1.24
C ASN A 20 -8.04 14.19 0.60
N ILE A 21 -7.46 13.12 0.06
CA ILE A 21 -6.13 13.14 -0.54
C ILE A 21 -6.25 12.87 -2.05
N ASP A 22 -5.61 13.72 -2.84
CA ASP A 22 -5.43 13.56 -4.29
C ASP A 22 -3.92 13.58 -4.59
N ILE A 23 -3.40 12.50 -5.20
CA ILE A 23 -1.98 12.40 -5.55
C ILE A 23 -1.83 11.89 -6.99
N VAL A 24 -0.98 12.59 -7.74
CA VAL A 24 -0.53 12.18 -9.07
C VAL A 24 0.90 11.66 -8.98
N TYR A 25 1.10 10.42 -9.44
CA TYR A 25 2.39 9.77 -9.57
C TYR A 25 2.80 9.68 -11.04
N PRO A 26 4.09 9.79 -11.38
CA PRO A 26 4.55 9.62 -12.77
C PRO A 26 4.37 8.19 -13.29
N GLY A 27 4.28 7.20 -12.39
CA GLY A 27 4.24 5.77 -12.74
C GLY A 27 5.58 5.28 -13.31
N ARG A 28 5.52 4.44 -14.36
CA ARG A 28 6.70 3.91 -15.09
C ARG A 28 7.63 3.03 -14.26
N GLY A 29 7.09 2.25 -13.32
CA GLY A 29 7.88 1.23 -12.62
C GLY A 29 8.70 0.39 -13.60
N ASN A 30 9.99 0.21 -13.31
CA ASN A 30 10.91 -0.56 -14.16
C ASN A 30 10.96 -2.02 -13.71
N LYS A 31 10.44 -2.93 -14.54
CA LYS A 31 10.45 -4.39 -14.28
C LYS A 31 11.85 -5.00 -14.13
N GLY A 32 12.90 -4.31 -14.58
CA GLY A 32 14.30 -4.76 -14.52
C GLY A 32 15.05 -4.35 -13.25
N LEU A 33 14.41 -3.58 -12.35
CA LEU A 33 14.94 -3.38 -11.00
C LEU A 33 14.63 -4.60 -10.11
N ALA A 34 15.36 -4.74 -9.00
CA ALA A 34 15.15 -5.81 -8.03
C ALA A 34 13.90 -5.53 -7.18
N ILE A 35 12.76 -5.88 -7.74
CA ILE A 35 11.45 -5.72 -7.12
C ILE A 35 11.26 -6.84 -6.10
N ILE A 36 10.73 -6.50 -4.93
CA ILE A 36 10.20 -7.51 -4.02
C ILE A 36 8.79 -7.88 -4.52
N PRO A 37 8.59 -9.10 -5.07
CA PRO A 37 7.28 -9.48 -5.61
C PRO A 37 6.26 -9.70 -4.48
N LEU A 38 4.97 -9.63 -4.82
CA LEU A 38 3.88 -9.80 -3.85
C LEU A 38 3.87 -11.15 -3.12
N ASN A 39 4.50 -12.19 -3.67
CA ASN A 39 4.63 -13.49 -3.01
C ASN A 39 5.87 -13.59 -2.09
N ARG A 40 6.64 -12.50 -1.97
CA ARG A 40 7.84 -12.39 -1.12
C ARG A 40 7.78 -11.13 -0.26
N LEU A 41 6.59 -10.69 0.18
CA LEU A 41 6.44 -9.50 1.01
C LEU A 41 7.29 -9.52 2.29
N ASN A 42 7.48 -10.72 2.86
CA ASN A 42 8.36 -10.93 4.02
C ASN A 42 9.83 -10.58 3.76
N ASP A 43 10.25 -10.41 2.51
CA ASP A 43 11.61 -10.00 2.16
C ASP A 43 11.80 -8.48 2.18
N VAL A 44 10.73 -7.69 2.34
CA VAL A 44 10.86 -6.28 2.68
C VAL A 44 11.53 -6.21 4.05
N PRO A 45 12.72 -5.60 4.18
CA PRO A 45 13.46 -5.60 5.44
C PRO A 45 12.71 -4.81 6.51
N GLU A 46 12.82 -5.23 7.77
CA GLU A 46 12.22 -4.51 8.91
C GLU A 46 13.01 -3.25 9.28
N SER A 47 14.34 -3.27 9.07
CA SER A 47 15.27 -2.14 9.30
C SER A 47 15.09 -1.43 10.67
N GLU A 48 14.79 -2.19 11.74
CA GLU A 48 14.49 -1.69 13.09
C GLU A 48 15.56 -0.78 13.70
N ASN A 49 16.84 -0.99 13.34
CA ASN A 49 17.98 -0.24 13.89
C ASN A 49 18.46 0.90 12.97
N GLU A 50 17.79 1.11 11.84
CA GLU A 50 18.15 2.16 10.86
C GLU A 50 17.32 3.43 11.08
N TYR A 51 17.83 4.56 10.59
CA TYR A 51 17.05 5.80 10.59
C TYR A 51 15.94 5.71 9.53
N PRO A 52 14.72 6.24 9.78
CA PRO A 52 13.59 6.16 8.86
C PRO A 52 13.80 7.03 7.62
N GLU A 53 14.55 6.50 6.66
CA GLU A 53 14.78 7.10 5.34
C GLU A 53 13.84 6.52 4.30
N PHE A 54 13.36 7.37 3.38
CA PHE A 54 12.38 6.95 2.36
C PHE A 54 12.86 5.83 1.44
N HIS A 55 14.16 5.59 1.36
CA HIS A 55 14.79 4.55 0.53
C HIS A 55 15.23 3.31 1.31
N MET A 56 15.03 3.25 2.63
CA MET A 56 15.57 2.17 3.48
C MET A 56 15.09 0.78 3.07
N PHE A 57 13.88 0.68 2.50
CA PHE A 57 13.29 -0.57 2.03
C PHE A 57 13.61 -0.93 0.57
N GLY A 58 14.38 -0.09 -0.13
CA GLY A 58 14.59 -0.24 -1.57
C GLY A 58 13.30 -0.03 -2.38
N GLU A 59 13.07 -0.87 -3.39
CA GLU A 59 11.87 -0.79 -4.23
C GLU A 59 10.70 -1.57 -3.62
N LEU A 60 9.78 -0.83 -3.02
CA LEU A 60 8.58 -1.37 -2.39
C LEU A 60 7.57 -1.93 -3.42
N PRO A 61 6.76 -2.93 -3.01
CA PRO A 61 5.80 -3.63 -3.87
C PRO A 61 4.52 -2.84 -4.19
N ALA A 62 4.52 -1.52 -3.94
CA ALA A 62 3.42 -0.62 -4.24
C ALA A 62 3.94 0.64 -4.94
N TRP A 63 3.11 1.29 -5.76
CA TRP A 63 3.46 2.59 -6.35
C TRP A 63 2.87 3.79 -5.63
N ALA A 64 1.73 3.66 -4.92
CA ALA A 64 1.09 4.75 -4.19
C ALA A 64 1.28 4.65 -2.67
N PHE A 65 0.80 3.57 -2.05
CA PHE A 65 0.87 3.38 -0.60
C PHE A 65 1.34 1.97 -0.25
N TYR A 66 2.39 1.88 0.56
CA TYR A 66 2.81 0.65 1.23
C TYR A 66 2.60 0.79 2.73
N VAL A 67 1.72 -0.06 3.28
CA VAL A 67 1.31 0.00 4.68
C VAL A 67 1.67 -1.32 5.35
N ARG A 68 2.49 -1.28 6.40
CA ARG A 68 2.93 -2.47 7.13
C ARG A 68 2.92 -2.28 8.65
N HIS A 69 2.51 -3.30 9.41
CA HIS A 69 2.47 -3.25 10.88
C HIS A 69 1.63 -2.06 11.38
N VAL A 70 0.37 -1.99 10.95
CA VAL A 70 -0.54 -0.89 11.30
C VAL A 70 -1.81 -1.41 11.95
N LYS A 71 -2.35 -0.66 12.91
CA LYS A 71 -3.61 -0.99 13.58
C LYS A 71 -4.56 0.21 13.65
N GLY A 72 -5.82 0.02 13.25
CA GLY A 72 -6.83 1.08 13.28
C GLY A 72 -6.58 2.14 12.21
N LEU A 73 -6.35 1.73 10.96
CA LEU A 73 -6.14 2.65 9.83
C LEU A 73 -7.47 2.94 9.13
N THR A 74 -7.82 4.22 9.03
CA THR A 74 -8.93 4.68 8.19
C THR A 74 -8.41 5.51 7.02
N MET A 75 -8.76 5.12 5.80
CA MET A 75 -8.52 5.90 4.59
C MET A 75 -9.87 6.24 3.95
N LYS A 76 -10.12 7.54 3.73
CA LYS A 76 -11.40 8.05 3.24
C LYS A 76 -11.23 9.07 2.13
N ASN A 77 -11.93 8.89 1.02
CA ASN A 77 -11.89 9.80 -0.12
C ASN A 77 -10.45 10.04 -0.59
N ILE A 78 -9.81 8.95 -1.02
CA ILE A 78 -8.43 8.95 -1.51
C ILE A 78 -8.45 8.69 -3.01
N TYR A 79 -7.89 9.62 -3.77
CA TYR A 79 -7.70 9.51 -5.20
C TYR A 79 -6.22 9.46 -5.52
N VAL A 80 -5.77 8.39 -6.17
CA VAL A 80 -4.39 8.25 -6.66
C VAL A 80 -4.41 7.92 -8.14
N ARG A 81 -3.57 8.62 -8.92
CA ARG A 81 -3.45 8.42 -10.36
C ARG A 81 -2.00 8.25 -10.76
N ALA A 82 -1.72 7.27 -11.60
CA ALA A 82 -0.44 7.16 -12.30
C ALA A 82 -0.55 7.77 -13.71
N GLU A 83 0.40 8.63 -14.10
CA GLU A 83 0.45 9.23 -15.44
C GLU A 83 0.88 8.25 -16.54
N ALA A 84 1.53 7.16 -16.16
CA ALA A 84 1.85 6.04 -17.02
C ALA A 84 1.70 4.75 -16.22
N ALA A 85 1.44 3.63 -16.90
CA ALA A 85 1.28 2.33 -16.25
C ALA A 85 2.47 2.00 -15.31
N ASP A 86 2.15 1.55 -14.11
CA ASP A 86 3.11 0.94 -13.19
C ASP A 86 2.81 -0.57 -13.14
N TYR A 87 3.84 -1.39 -12.97
CA TYR A 87 3.60 -2.84 -12.92
C TYR A 87 3.12 -3.28 -11.52
N ARG A 88 3.35 -2.46 -10.49
CA ARG A 88 2.93 -2.70 -9.11
C ARG A 88 1.45 -2.36 -8.93
N PRO A 89 0.79 -2.89 -7.89
CA PRO A 89 -0.47 -2.34 -7.40
C PRO A 89 -0.27 -0.95 -6.79
N ALA A 90 -1.36 -0.19 -6.70
CA ALA A 90 -1.36 1.13 -6.05
C ALA A 90 -1.17 1.01 -4.54
N PHE A 91 -1.91 0.12 -3.91
CA PHE A 91 -1.92 -0.10 -2.47
C PHE A 91 -1.49 -1.53 -2.13
N VAL A 92 -0.62 -1.66 -1.15
CA VAL A 92 -0.33 -2.93 -0.48
C VAL A 92 -0.47 -2.72 1.02
N PHE A 93 -1.34 -3.51 1.64
CA PHE A 93 -1.53 -3.58 3.08
C PHE A 93 -1.01 -4.94 3.56
N ASP A 94 -0.01 -4.92 4.44
CA ASP A 94 0.71 -6.09 4.92
C ASP A 94 0.75 -6.09 6.46
N ASP A 95 0.19 -7.10 7.12
CA ASP A 95 0.03 -7.10 8.59
C ASP A 95 -0.68 -5.84 9.11
N VAL A 96 -1.94 -5.69 8.69
CA VAL A 96 -2.80 -4.57 9.11
C VAL A 96 -4.00 -5.12 9.87
N ASN A 97 -4.25 -4.56 11.06
CA ASN A 97 -5.40 -4.91 11.88
C ASN A 97 -6.39 -3.74 11.94
N ASP A 98 -7.67 -3.98 11.73
CA ASP A 98 -8.70 -2.92 11.73
C ASP A 98 -8.46 -1.88 10.62
N LEU A 99 -8.63 -2.34 9.37
CA LEU A 99 -8.51 -1.52 8.16
C LEU A 99 -9.88 -1.02 7.71
N LYS A 100 -10.03 0.28 7.51
CA LYS A 100 -11.24 0.89 6.96
C LYS A 100 -10.94 1.68 5.68
N LEU A 101 -11.57 1.28 4.58
CA LEU A 101 -11.44 1.92 3.26
C LEU A 101 -12.80 2.43 2.77
N GLU A 102 -12.90 3.74 2.56
CA GLU A 102 -14.09 4.40 2.02
C GLU A 102 -13.71 5.29 0.83
N LYS A 103 -14.36 5.08 -0.33
CA LYS A 103 -14.12 5.86 -1.56
C LYS A 103 -12.64 5.93 -1.95
N ILE A 104 -12.02 4.76 -2.09
CA ILE A 104 -10.64 4.65 -2.59
C ILE A 104 -10.68 4.47 -4.09
N GLN A 105 -10.03 5.37 -4.81
CA GLN A 105 -9.93 5.33 -6.27
C GLN A 105 -8.45 5.32 -6.67
N ALA A 106 -8.04 4.25 -7.35
CA ALA A 106 -6.75 4.14 -8.01
C ALA A 106 -6.98 4.07 -9.53
N VAL A 107 -6.40 5.01 -10.26
CA VAL A 107 -6.54 5.09 -11.72
C VAL A 107 -5.18 4.89 -12.38
N GLU A 108 -5.13 3.91 -13.28
CA GLU A 108 -4.07 3.73 -14.27
C GLU A 108 -4.69 3.35 -15.62
N ASP A 109 -3.94 3.50 -16.72
CA ASP A 109 -4.41 3.23 -18.08
C ASP A 109 -4.79 1.74 -18.33
N VAL A 110 -4.47 0.83 -17.40
CA VAL A 110 -4.71 -0.61 -17.55
C VAL A 110 -5.45 -1.15 -16.32
N GLN A 111 -6.61 -1.78 -16.49
CA GLN A 111 -7.35 -2.33 -15.34
C GLN A 111 -6.65 -3.57 -14.75
N LYS A 112 -6.03 -3.40 -13.58
CA LYS A 112 -5.55 -4.47 -12.69
C LYS A 112 -6.09 -4.30 -11.27
N SER A 113 -5.97 -5.34 -10.44
CA SER A 113 -6.10 -5.24 -8.99
C SER A 113 -5.17 -4.16 -8.44
N GLN A 114 -5.75 -3.08 -7.91
CA GLN A 114 -4.99 -1.93 -7.41
C GLN A 114 -4.78 -1.97 -5.90
N ILE A 115 -5.52 -2.81 -5.18
CA ILE A 115 -5.45 -2.91 -3.72
C ILE A 115 -5.14 -4.35 -3.34
N ILE A 116 -3.99 -4.58 -2.71
CA ILE A 116 -3.56 -5.90 -2.22
C ILE A 116 -3.66 -5.94 -0.70
N LEU A 117 -4.27 -7.00 -0.19
CA LEU A 117 -4.35 -7.30 1.24
C LEU A 117 -3.59 -8.59 1.54
N HIS A 118 -2.58 -8.51 2.40
CA HIS A 118 -1.81 -9.61 2.94
C HIS A 118 -1.85 -9.53 4.46
N ASN A 119 -2.22 -10.61 5.15
CA ASN A 119 -2.37 -10.64 6.62
C ASN A 119 -3.25 -9.52 7.20
N VAL A 120 -4.30 -9.11 6.47
CA VAL A 120 -5.22 -8.05 6.94
C VAL A 120 -6.37 -8.65 7.75
N ASN A 121 -6.36 -8.35 9.04
CA ASN A 121 -7.36 -8.80 10.02
C ASN A 121 -8.36 -7.69 10.32
N LYS A 122 -9.66 -8.01 10.37
CA LYS A 122 -10.77 -7.05 10.57
C LYS A 122 -10.72 -5.89 9.56
N LYS A 123 -11.58 -5.94 8.56
CA LYS A 123 -11.60 -4.94 7.49
C LYS A 123 -13.02 -4.52 7.14
N MET A 124 -13.19 -3.22 6.93
CA MET A 124 -14.42 -2.64 6.41
C MET A 124 -14.09 -1.84 5.16
N ILE A 125 -14.48 -2.39 4.01
CA ILE A 125 -14.19 -1.82 2.69
C ILE A 125 -15.54 -1.59 2.01
N ASP A 126 -15.79 -0.36 1.57
CA ASP A 126 -17.03 -0.03 0.87
C ASP A 126 -17.15 -0.77 -0.48
N SER A 127 -18.38 -0.87 -0.99
CA SER A 127 -18.66 -1.62 -2.23
C SER A 127 -17.95 -1.06 -3.46
N TYR A 128 -17.60 0.24 -3.43
CA TYR A 128 -16.84 0.90 -4.48
C TYR A 128 -15.38 0.43 -4.47
N SER A 129 -14.68 0.59 -3.35
CA SER A 129 -13.26 0.25 -3.22
C SER A 129 -13.02 -1.25 -3.34
N LYS A 130 -13.98 -2.09 -2.92
CA LYS A 130 -13.87 -3.54 -2.96
C LYS A 130 -13.70 -4.13 -4.37
N GLN A 131 -14.06 -3.39 -5.42
CA GLN A 131 -13.99 -3.86 -6.81
C GLN A 131 -12.56 -4.08 -7.30
N THR A 132 -11.57 -3.44 -6.68
CA THR A 132 -10.16 -3.49 -7.09
C THR A 132 -9.27 -4.21 -6.07
N VAL A 133 -9.89 -4.85 -5.08
CA VAL A 133 -9.22 -5.56 -3.98
C VAL A 133 -8.87 -6.99 -4.40
N THR A 134 -7.66 -7.42 -4.04
CA THR A 134 -7.23 -8.82 -4.10
C THR A 134 -6.62 -9.19 -2.75
N GLU A 135 -7.09 -10.30 -2.20
CA GLU A 135 -6.50 -10.89 -0.99
C GLU A 135 -5.50 -11.96 -1.41
N ILE A 136 -4.32 -11.92 -0.80
CA ILE A 136 -3.27 -12.90 -1.00
C ILE A 136 -2.94 -13.57 0.34
N ASN A 137 -2.53 -14.83 0.25
CA ASN A 137 -2.12 -15.65 1.40
C ASN A 137 -0.65 -15.44 1.73
#